data_AF-A0A918JV08-F1
#
_entry.id   AF-A0A918JV08-F1
#
_cell.length_a   1.000
_cell.length_b   1.000
_cell.length_c   1.000
_cell.angle_alpha   90.00
_cell.angle_beta   90.00
_cell.angle_gamma   90.00
#
_symmetry.space_group_name_H-M   'P 1'
#
loop_
_entity.id
_entity.type
_entity.pdbx_description
1 polymer ?
#
loop_
_entity_poly.entity_id
_entity_poly.type
_entity_poly.pdbx_seq_one_letter_code
_entity_poly.pdbx_strand_id
1 'polypeptide(L)'
;MTSNFSEILLRITGSLFYILPILIFIILAIYYMSKTQSSKEGALILIGNILILIVAILHQFLYLFIDDFGFDLYAIINVGVNAISFVGSVLFLIGLYMMIQKIINTQKDSLKN
;
A
#
# COMPACT_ATOMS: atom_id res chain seq x y z
N MET A 1 -0.17 31.95 -20.11
CA MET A 1 1.00 31.05 -19.94
C MET A 1 1.34 30.88 -18.45
N THR A 2 0.36 30.55 -17.61
CA THR A 2 0.50 30.59 -16.13
C THR A 2 0.06 29.30 -15.42
N SER A 3 -0.22 28.19 -16.12
CA SER A 3 -0.74 26.96 -15.48
C SER A 3 0.21 25.76 -15.38
N ASN A 4 1.35 25.72 -16.10
CA ASN A 4 2.19 24.51 -16.12
C ASN A 4 2.83 24.17 -14.77
N PHE A 5 3.29 25.17 -14.01
CA PHE A 5 3.96 24.91 -12.72
C PHE A 5 2.98 24.41 -11.65
N SER A 6 1.79 25.02 -11.58
CA SER A 6 0.77 24.62 -10.61
C SER A 6 0.29 23.18 -10.84
N GLU A 7 0.06 22.79 -12.10
CA GLU A 7 -0.36 21.43 -12.46
C GLU A 7 0.72 20.38 -12.17
N ILE A 8 1.99 20.68 -12.49
CA ILE A 8 3.13 19.80 -12.18
C ILE A 8 3.28 19.63 -10.66
N LEU A 9 3.21 20.73 -9.91
CA LEU A 9 3.30 20.69 -8.45
C LEU A 9 2.16 19.87 -7.85
N LEU A 10 0.94 20.00 -8.36
CA LEU A 10 -0.23 19.26 -7.90
C LEU A 10 -0.11 17.76 -8.19
N ARG A 11 0.42 17.38 -9.36
CA ARG A 11 0.70 15.97 -9.70
C ARG A 11 1.78 15.36 -8.80
N ILE A 12 2.89 16.07 -8.58
CA ILE A 12 4.00 15.58 -7.76
C ILE A 12 3.57 15.44 -6.30
N THR A 13 2.94 16.48 -5.75
CA THR A 13 2.47 16.46 -4.35
C THR A 13 1.40 15.40 -4.14
N GLY A 14 0.40 15.29 -5.03
CA GLY A 14 -0.62 14.24 -4.97
C GLY A 14 -0.02 12.83 -4.98
N SER A 15 0.95 12.59 -5.87
CA SER A 15 1.63 11.28 -5.95
C SER A 15 2.44 10.98 -4.69
N LEU A 16 3.17 11.97 -4.16
CA LEU A 16 3.95 11.82 -2.92
C LEU A 16 3.05 11.54 -1.71
N PHE A 17 1.95 12.26 -1.54
CA PHE A 17 1.01 12.04 -0.43
C PHE A 17 0.38 10.64 -0.47
N TYR A 18 0.20 10.07 -1.66
CA TYR A 18 -0.34 8.72 -1.80
C TYR A 18 0.71 7.63 -1.56
N ILE A 19 1.95 7.81 -2.05
CA ILE A 19 3.02 6.80 -1.97
C ILE A 19 3.70 6.79 -0.59
N LEU A 20 3.86 7.95 0.04
CA LEU A 20 4.67 8.09 1.26
C LEU A 20 4.13 7.26 2.45
N PRO A 21 2.82 7.22 2.74
CA PRO A 21 2.28 6.32 3.76
C PRO A 21 2.59 4.84 3.50
N ILE A 22 2.51 4.41 2.24
CA ILE A 22 2.78 3.03 1.84
C ILE A 22 4.25 2.68 2.10
N LEU A 23 5.17 3.58 1.74
CA LEU A 23 6.61 3.42 1.99
C LEU A 23 6.92 3.36 3.49
N ILE A 24 6.26 4.18 4.31
CA ILE A 24 6.41 4.13 5.76
C ILE A 24 6.04 2.74 6.29
N PHE A 25 4.89 2.18 5.89
CA PHE A 25 4.49 0.85 6.34
C PHE A 25 5.44 -0.26 5.86
N ILE A 26 5.99 -0.14 4.65
CA ILE A 26 7.02 -1.08 4.15
C ILE A 26 8.26 -1.04 5.05
N ILE A 27 8.79 0.15 5.34
CA ILE A 27 9.98 0.32 6.19
C ILE A 27 9.71 -0.23 7.60
N LEU A 28 8.56 0.09 8.18
CA LEU A 28 8.17 -0.40 9.50
C LEU A 28 8.00 -1.92 9.54
N ALA A 29 7.44 -2.53 8.49
CA ALA A 29 7.30 -3.98 8.40
C ALA A 29 8.67 -4.67 8.30
N ILE A 30 9.59 -4.15 7.47
CA ILE A 30 10.96 -4.67 7.37
C ILE A 30 11.69 -4.56 8.72
N TYR A 31 11.57 -3.40 9.38
CA TYR A 31 12.16 -3.18 10.69
C TYR A 31 11.58 -4.17 11.72
N TYR A 32 10.26 -4.33 11.76
CA TYR A 32 9.57 -5.25 12.65
C TYR A 32 10.05 -6.70 12.46
N MET A 33 10.09 -7.17 11.21
CA MET A 33 10.56 -8.52 10.87
C MET A 33 12.02 -8.73 11.24
N SER A 34 12.85 -7.69 11.17
CA SER A 34 14.27 -7.73 11.56
C SER A 34 14.46 -7.77 13.08
N LYS A 35 13.48 -7.30 13.86
CA LYS A 35 13.55 -7.20 15.33
C LYS A 35 12.75 -8.27 16.08
N THR A 36 11.88 -9.01 15.41
CA THR A 36 11.00 -10.01 16.03
C THR A 36 11.16 -11.39 15.40
N GLN A 37 11.06 -12.46 16.20
CA GLN A 37 11.18 -13.84 15.71
C GLN A 37 9.95 -14.33 14.94
N SER A 38 8.76 -13.75 15.16
CA SER A 38 7.58 -14.09 14.33
C SER A 38 7.48 -13.12 13.16
N SER A 39 7.79 -13.62 11.97
CA SER A 39 7.82 -12.84 10.74
C SER A 39 6.50 -12.87 9.96
N LYS A 40 5.53 -13.70 10.35
CA LYS A 40 4.30 -13.91 9.57
C LYS A 40 3.43 -12.66 9.48
N GLU A 41 3.20 -12.00 10.61
CA GLU A 41 2.42 -10.75 10.66
C GLU A 41 3.09 -9.65 9.82
N GLY A 42 4.40 -9.46 10.02
CA GLY A 42 5.19 -8.49 9.26
C GLY A 42 5.24 -8.78 7.76
N ALA A 43 5.33 -10.05 7.36
CA ALA A 43 5.34 -10.46 5.96
C ALA A 43 4.01 -10.14 5.27
N LEU A 44 2.87 -10.35 5.94
CA LEU A 44 1.56 -9.99 5.40
C LEU A 44 1.43 -8.47 5.19
N ILE A 45 1.86 -7.68 6.17
CA ILE A 45 1.90 -6.21 6.06
C ILE A 45 2.80 -5.78 4.90
N LEU A 46 3.99 -6.39 4.78
CA LEU A 46 4.97 -6.07 3.75
C LEU A 46 4.44 -6.39 2.34
N ILE A 47 3.98 -7.63 2.12
CA ILE A 47 3.43 -8.07 0.83
C ILE A 47 2.21 -7.21 0.47
N GLY A 48 1.32 -6.97 1.42
CA GLY A 48 0.15 -6.12 1.21
C GLY A 48 0.52 -4.72 0.72
N ASN A 49 1.47 -4.06 1.39
CA ASN A 49 1.92 -2.73 0.99
C ASN A 49 2.72 -2.73 -0.31
N ILE A 50 3.48 -3.78 -0.63
CA ILE A 50 4.16 -3.90 -1.94
C ILE A 50 3.13 -3.95 -3.07
N LEU A 51 2.04 -4.73 -2.92
CA LEU A 51 0.97 -4.79 -3.92
C LEU A 51 0.28 -3.43 -4.10
N ILE A 52 -0.04 -2.74 -2.99
CA ILE A 52 -0.63 -1.41 -3.03
C ILE A 52 0.33 -0.40 -3.69
N LEU A 53 1.64 -0.48 -3.41
CA LEU A 53 2.65 0.38 -4.02
C LEU A 53 2.75 0.17 -5.53
N ILE A 54 2.77 -1.09 -5.99
CA ILE A 54 2.79 -1.42 -7.41
C ILE A 54 1.57 -0.80 -8.09
N VAL A 55 0.38 -0.95 -7.50
CA VAL A 55 -0.85 -0.36 -8.05
C VAL A 55 -0.80 1.17 -8.05
N ALA A 56 -0.28 1.79 -7.00
CA ALA A 56 -0.09 3.24 -6.92
C ALA A 56 0.77 3.77 -8.09
N ILE A 57 1.88 3.08 -8.36
CA ILE A 57 2.77 3.40 -9.47
C ILE A 57 2.06 3.17 -10.82
N LEU A 58 1.35 2.05 -10.98
CA LEU A 58 0.62 1.75 -12.20
C LEU A 58 -0.44 2.82 -12.52
N HIS A 59 -1.22 3.26 -11.53
CA HIS A 59 -2.22 4.31 -11.74
C HIS A 59 -1.62 5.63 -12.23
N GLN A 60 -0.37 5.94 -11.84
CA GLN A 60 0.30 7.15 -12.30
C GLN A 60 0.59 7.13 -13.81
N PHE A 61 0.77 5.94 -14.38
CA PHE A 61 1.02 5.76 -15.82
C PHE A 61 -0.25 5.37 -16.59
N LEU A 62 -1.19 4.64 -15.99
CA LEU A 62 -2.36 4.07 -16.68
C LEU A 62 -3.21 5.14 -17.38
N TYR A 63 -3.35 6.31 -16.75
CA TYR A 63 -4.11 7.44 -17.30
C TYR A 63 -3.53 7.94 -18.63
N LEU A 64 -2.21 7.85 -18.85
CA LEU A 64 -1.57 8.32 -20.07
C LEU A 64 -1.96 7.49 -21.30
N PHE A 65 -2.48 6.28 -21.11
CA PHE A 65 -2.84 5.36 -22.18
C PHE A 65 -4.33 5.37 -22.51
N ILE A 66 -5.13 6.25 -21.89
CA ILE A 66 -6.59 6.27 -22.09
C ILE A 66 -6.96 6.63 -23.54
N ASP A 67 -6.19 7.53 -24.14
CA ASP A 67 -6.39 7.99 -25.53
C ASP A 67 -5.99 6.92 -26.54
N ASP A 68 -5.02 6.06 -26.21
CA ASP A 68 -4.52 5.00 -27.09
C ASP A 68 -5.36 3.72 -27.01
N PHE A 69 -5.87 3.35 -25.82
CA PHE A 69 -6.60 2.10 -25.60
C PHE A 69 -8.11 2.25 -25.74
N GLY A 70 -8.62 3.47 -25.69
CA GLY A 70 -10.05 3.73 -25.58
C GLY A 70 -10.59 3.41 -24.17
N PHE A 71 -11.76 3.98 -23.86
CA PHE A 71 -12.33 3.94 -22.51
C PHE A 71 -12.63 2.52 -22.02
N ASP A 72 -13.19 1.65 -22.87
CA ASP A 72 -13.64 0.32 -22.46
C ASP A 72 -12.48 -0.58 -22.02
N LEU A 73 -11.39 -0.61 -22.80
CA LEU A 73 -10.21 -1.40 -22.47
C LEU A 73 -9.49 -0.83 -21.24
N TYR A 74 -9.38 0.50 -21.15
CA TYR A 74 -8.86 1.17 -19.96
C TYR A 74 -9.66 0.78 -18.71
N ALA A 75 -10.99 0.80 -18.78
CA ALA A 75 -11.84 0.47 -17.64
C ALA A 75 -11.61 -0.97 -17.15
N ILE A 76 -11.49 -1.94 -18.07
CA ILE A 76 -11.20 -3.35 -17.72
C ILE A 76 -9.84 -3.48 -17.03
N ILE A 77 -8.79 -2.85 -17.58
CA ILE A 77 -7.46 -2.87 -16.98
C ILE A 77 -7.48 -2.21 -15.60
N ASN A 78 -8.16 -1.07 -15.48
CA ASN A 78 -8.28 -0.33 -14.22
C ASN A 78 -8.99 -1.17 -13.14
N VAL A 79 -10.04 -1.93 -13.50
CA VAL A 79 -10.68 -2.87 -12.56
C VAL A 79 -9.71 -3.96 -12.11
N GLY A 80 -8.94 -4.54 -13.03
CA GLY A 80 -7.93 -5.55 -12.71
C GLY A 80 -6.84 -5.02 -11.76
N VAL A 81 -6.33 -3.83 -12.01
CA VAL A 81 -5.35 -3.13 -11.16
C VAL A 81 -5.93 -2.85 -9.77
N ASN A 82 -7.18 -2.40 -9.69
CA ASN A 82 -7.86 -2.18 -8.42
C ASN A 82 -8.10 -3.48 -7.63
N ALA A 83 -8.35 -4.60 -8.30
CA ALA A 83 -8.46 -5.91 -7.65
C ALA A 83 -7.15 -6.32 -6.95
N ILE A 84 -6.00 -6.03 -7.56
CA ILE A 84 -4.68 -6.27 -6.94
C ILE A 84 -4.52 -5.42 -5.67
N SER A 85 -4.90 -4.14 -5.72
CA SER A 85 -4.86 -3.25 -4.56
C SER A 85 -5.80 -3.70 -3.44
N PHE A 86 -6.98 -4.23 -3.80
CA PHE A 86 -7.91 -4.82 -2.85
C PHE A 86 -7.28 -6.01 -2.11
N VAL A 87 -6.65 -6.94 -2.85
CA VAL A 87 -5.91 -8.07 -2.23
C VAL A 87 -4.79 -7.56 -1.33
N GLY A 88 -4.02 -6.57 -1.78
CA GLY A 88 -2.98 -5.94 -0.97
C GLY A 88 -3.51 -5.34 0.34
N SER A 89 -4.65 -4.65 0.28
CA SER A 89 -5.32 -4.05 1.43
C SER A 89 -5.83 -5.10 2.42
N VAL A 90 -6.39 -6.21 1.92
CA VAL A 90 -6.83 -7.34 2.76
C VAL A 90 -5.63 -7.98 3.47
N LEU A 91 -4.52 -8.24 2.76
CA LEU A 91 -3.31 -8.80 3.38
C LEU A 91 -2.73 -7.87 4.46
N PHE A 92 -2.70 -6.56 4.18
CA PHE A 92 -2.28 -5.56 5.16
C PHE A 92 -3.15 -5.60 6.41
N LEU A 93 -4.48 -5.60 6.27
CA LEU A 93 -5.41 -5.63 7.40
C LEU A 93 -5.28 -6.91 8.23
N ILE A 94 -5.16 -8.06 7.58
CA ILE A 94 -4.94 -9.34 8.27
C ILE A 94 -3.64 -9.30 9.06
N GLY A 95 -2.53 -8.86 8.44
CA GLY A 95 -1.24 -8.74 9.11
C GLY A 95 -1.29 -7.77 10.31
N LEU A 96 -1.94 -6.62 10.14
CA LEU A 96 -2.12 -5.63 11.21
C LEU A 96 -2.96 -6.18 12.36
N TYR A 97 -4.07 -6.86 12.06
CA TYR A 97 -4.93 -7.50 13.06
C TYR A 97 -4.16 -8.55 13.89
N MET A 98 -3.40 -9.42 13.21
CA MET A 98 -2.59 -10.44 13.89
C MET A 98 -1.53 -9.80 14.80
N MET A 99 -0.89 -8.72 14.35
CA MET A 99 0.08 -7.97 15.15
C MET A 99 -0.56 -7.39 16.42
N ILE A 100 -1.74 -6.76 16.30
CA ILE A 100 -2.49 -6.21 17.44
C ILE A 100 -2.87 -7.32 18.42
N GLN A 101 -3.43 -8.43 17.92
CA GLN A 101 -3.83 -9.57 18.74
C GLN A 101 -2.65 -10.14 19.54
N LYS A 102 -1.49 -10.25 18.90
CA LYS A 102 -0.25 -10.71 19.54
C LYS A 102 0.19 -9.78 20.68
N ILE A 103 0.17 -8.46 20.47
CA ILE A 103 0.54 -7.48 21.50
C ILE A 103 -0.40 -7.57 22.71
N ILE A 104 -1.72 -7.65 22.47
CA ILE A 104 -2.73 -7.77 23.54
C ILE A 104 -2.49 -9.04 24.37
N ASN A 105 -2.24 -10.17 23.70
CA ASN A 105 -2.00 -11.45 24.39
C ASN A 105 -0.72 -11.41 25.23
N THR A 106 0.38 -10.87 24.69
CA THR A 106 1.64 -10.75 25.45
C THR A 106 1.48 -9.87 26.70
N GLN A 107 0.71 -8.78 26.62
CA GLN A 107 0.43 -7.94 27.80
C GLN A 107 -0.40 -8.68 28.85
N LYS A 108 -1.42 -9.43 28.42
CA LYS A 108 -2.28 -10.20 29.34
C LYS A 108 -1.49 -11.26 30.12
N ASP A 109 -0.52 -11.90 29.47
CA ASP A 109 0.34 -12.90 30.12
C ASP A 109 1.30 -12.25 31.12
N SER A 110 1.81 -11.04 30.83
CA SER A 110 2.68 -10.30 31.76
C SER A 110 1.97 -9.82 33.04
N LEU A 111 0.65 -9.64 33.01
CA LEU A 111 -0.14 -9.20 34.16
C LEU A 111 -0.58 -10.36 35.08
N LYS A 112 -0.42 -11.61 34.63
CA LYS A 112 -0.77 -12.81 35.40
C LYS A 112 0.40 -13.41 36.20
N ASN A 113 1.62 -12.96 35.93
CA ASN A 113 2.85 -13.36 36.62
C ASN A 113 3.31 -12.26 37.56
#